data_AF-A0A673VNG9-F1
#
_entry.id   AF-A0A673VNG9-F1
#
_cell.length_a   1.000
_cell.length_b   1.000
_cell.length_c   1.000
_cell.angle_alpha   90.00
_cell.angle_beta   90.00
_cell.angle_gamma   90.00
#
_symmetry.space_group_name_H-M   'P 1'
#
loop_
_entity.id
_entity.type
_entity.pdbx_description
1 polymer ?
#
loop_
_entity_poly.entity_id
_entity_poly.type
_entity_poly.pdbx_seq_one_letter_code
_entity_poly.pdbx_strand_id
1 'polypeptide(L)'
;MVIEEVSVLQTQLEIEKSCRENAEALATKLNSENRKLKYLSLSSRPCLDEMLPSITDCMPLEEETDTQDTSPDPYSQYQQQVKELQETVSTLLEEKKRLACQLQEQQRQIEELTILAEKEQAEMKELHKTIEQQSKTIKRFNRVSVMATTEYEEMKEQLDLEQSLRVKAETYAHEMLVKQKEANRQSMILLQNADPSLQLIKALEDVANVTKTLEQERLQHHQKVKALEAELQEYSLKQQIAELQSQLELMEEEKRETEGRLQEIEKKNRDLEKRVQELLQVQKSTETSPGPEPGIAPPPAPVPQPPPPPPPPPPPPPPPPPSRCAEGGAEGGTDDVKVKAVNEMMERIKHGVVLRPVKGGDTKVKRSTKPPVMEEKLPQESAMEELKGILETVKKSPSRGSQESAPSPPGKSPVSSELEVILRRRRKQACDSGGGSKTICLFGFLHSPKMGISRVSSEEEQEDHPPQ
;
A
#
# COMPACT_ATOMS: atom_id res chain seq x y z
N MET A 1 50.27 3.86 -5.04
CA MET A 1 51.12 3.96 -3.84
C MET A 1 50.55 4.97 -2.84
N VAL A 2 50.73 6.28 -2.99
CA VAL A 2 50.32 7.25 -1.94
C VAL A 2 48.82 7.24 -1.62
N ILE A 3 47.95 7.14 -2.63
CA ILE A 3 46.48 7.10 -2.41
C ILE A 3 46.05 5.84 -1.66
N GLU A 4 46.73 4.72 -1.92
CA GLU A 4 46.43 3.43 -1.31
C GLU A 4 46.91 3.38 0.14
N GLU A 5 48.10 3.91 0.42
CA GLU A 5 48.63 4.09 1.78
C GLU A 5 47.75 5.02 2.63
N VAL A 6 47.24 6.11 2.04
CA VAL A 6 46.29 7.01 2.73
C VAL A 6 44.97 6.29 3.04
N SER A 7 44.47 5.44 2.13
CA SER A 7 43.25 4.66 2.36
C SER A 7 43.41 3.62 3.48
N VAL A 8 44.58 2.98 3.55
CA VAL A 8 44.91 2.02 4.61
C VAL A 8 45.02 2.73 5.97
N LEU A 9 45.68 3.90 6.00
CA LEU A 9 45.77 4.71 7.22
C LEU A 9 44.42 5.24 7.70
N GLN A 10 43.53 5.65 6.77
CA GLN A 10 42.16 6.04 7.11
C GLN A 10 41.37 4.87 7.69
N THR A 11 41.48 3.69 7.08
CA THR A 11 40.83 2.47 7.58
C THR A 11 41.35 2.10 8.97
N GLN A 12 42.67 2.17 9.18
CA GLN A 12 43.28 1.88 10.48
C GLN A 12 42.83 2.87 11.56
N LEU A 13 42.74 4.15 11.23
CA LEU A 13 42.25 5.19 12.14
C LEU A 13 40.78 4.97 12.52
N GLU A 14 39.96 4.52 11.57
CA GLU A 14 38.55 4.24 11.81
C GLU A 14 38.37 3.00 12.71
N ILE A 15 39.17 1.95 12.50
CA ILE A 15 39.21 0.79 13.39
C ILE A 15 39.65 1.21 14.80
N GLU A 16 40.71 2.02 14.94
CA GLU A 16 41.19 2.49 16.24
C GLU A 16 40.14 3.31 16.99
N LYS A 17 39.44 4.21 16.28
CA LYS A 17 38.31 4.98 16.84
C LYS A 17 37.20 4.07 17.35
N SER A 18 36.77 3.10 16.52
CA SER A 18 35.73 2.15 16.91
C SER A 18 36.13 1.32 18.13
N CYS A 19 37.38 0.84 18.19
CA CYS A 19 37.89 0.10 19.34
C CYS A 19 37.89 0.94 20.63
N ARG A 20 38.30 2.22 20.54
CA ARG A 20 38.31 3.16 21.68
C ARG A 20 36.89 3.42 22.18
N GLU A 21 35.97 3.74 21.28
CA GLU A 21 34.56 3.98 21.63
C GLU A 21 33.91 2.75 22.28
N ASN A 22 34.19 1.56 21.78
CA ASN A 22 33.66 0.32 22.32
C ASN A 22 34.23 0.00 23.72
N ALA A 23 35.53 0.28 23.95
CA ALA A 23 36.15 0.14 25.26
C ALA A 23 35.58 1.14 26.30
N GLU A 24 35.33 2.39 25.91
CA GLU A 24 34.68 3.40 26.76
C GLU A 24 33.23 3.01 27.10
N ALA A 25 32.48 2.48 26.13
CA ALA A 25 31.14 1.96 26.36
C ALA A 25 31.14 0.77 27.35
N LEU A 26 32.11 -0.13 27.23
CA LEU A 26 32.24 -1.25 28.17
C LEU A 26 32.62 -0.78 29.59
N ALA A 27 33.54 0.18 29.70
CA ALA A 27 33.95 0.75 30.98
C ALA A 27 32.81 1.50 31.69
N THR A 28 32.01 2.27 30.95
CA THR A 28 30.83 2.96 31.49
C THR A 28 29.76 1.96 31.94
N LYS A 29 29.54 0.89 31.17
CA LYS A 29 28.63 -0.20 31.56
C LYS A 29 29.08 -0.89 32.84
N LEU A 30 30.35 -1.31 32.92
CA LEU A 30 30.91 -1.92 34.14
C LEU A 30 30.81 -0.99 35.36
N ASN A 31 31.08 0.31 35.20
CA ASN A 31 30.91 1.28 36.29
C ASN A 31 29.45 1.39 36.75
N SER A 32 28.50 1.38 35.81
CA SER A 32 27.07 1.41 36.16
C SER A 32 26.63 0.14 36.90
N GLU A 33 27.10 -1.03 36.46
CA GLU A 33 26.84 -2.31 37.11
C GLU A 33 27.48 -2.38 38.50
N ASN A 34 28.74 -1.93 38.63
CA ASN A 34 29.43 -1.89 39.92
C ASN A 34 28.73 -0.94 40.90
N ARG A 35 28.24 0.21 40.41
CA ARG A 35 27.42 1.13 41.23
C ARG A 35 26.11 0.49 41.67
N LYS A 36 25.44 -0.26 40.79
CA LYS A 36 24.21 -1.00 41.10
C LYS A 36 24.48 -2.10 42.14
N LEU A 37 25.56 -2.86 41.99
CA LEU A 37 25.99 -3.90 42.93
C LEU A 37 26.37 -3.30 44.29
N LYS A 38 27.10 -2.19 44.31
CA LYS A 38 27.44 -1.46 45.53
C LYS A 38 26.20 -0.94 46.24
N TYR A 39 25.23 -0.42 45.48
CA TYR A 39 23.94 0.00 46.03
C TYR A 39 23.17 -1.20 46.63
N LEU A 40 23.08 -2.33 45.90
CA LEU A 40 22.45 -3.55 46.41
C LEU A 40 23.12 -4.03 47.70
N SER A 41 24.45 -4.14 47.69
CA SER A 41 25.25 -4.58 48.84
C SER A 41 25.10 -3.67 50.07
N LEU A 42 25.03 -2.34 49.85
CA LEU A 42 24.76 -1.38 50.92
C LEU A 42 23.32 -1.48 51.43
N SER A 43 22.33 -1.70 50.55
CA SER A 43 20.92 -1.84 50.93
C SER A 43 20.61 -3.16 51.65
N SER A 44 21.38 -4.22 51.39
CA SER A 44 21.25 -5.51 52.09
C SER A 44 21.96 -5.53 53.46
N ARG A 45 22.80 -4.53 53.74
CA ARG A 45 23.63 -4.49 54.95
C ARG A 45 22.84 -4.21 56.24
N PRO A 46 21.81 -3.33 56.27
CA PRO A 46 20.93 -3.16 57.43
C PRO A 46 20.20 -4.45 57.82
N CYS A 47 19.82 -5.28 56.85
CA CYS A 47 19.14 -6.56 57.10
C CYS A 47 20.07 -7.62 57.73
N LEU A 48 21.38 -7.52 57.54
CA LEU A 48 22.36 -8.40 58.20
C LEU A 48 22.78 -7.90 59.59
N ASP A 49 22.79 -6.58 59.81
CA ASP A 49 23.10 -5.96 61.10
C ASP A 49 21.96 -6.18 62.12
N GLU A 50 20.71 -6.24 61.66
CA GLU A 50 19.53 -6.56 62.48
C GLU A 50 19.39 -8.06 62.80
N MET A 51 20.04 -8.93 62.00
CA MET A 51 20.04 -10.39 62.16
C MET A 51 21.18 -10.94 63.02
N LEU A 52 22.14 -10.10 63.40
CA LEU A 52 23.18 -10.42 64.37
C LEU A 52 23.10 -9.44 65.54
N PRO A 53 22.33 -9.74 66.59
CA PRO A 53 22.55 -9.10 67.87
C PRO A 53 24.03 -9.27 68.24
N SER A 54 24.69 -8.16 68.58
CA SER A 54 26.03 -8.19 69.19
C SER A 54 26.03 -9.26 70.27
N ILE A 55 26.95 -10.22 70.19
CA ILE A 55 27.05 -11.41 71.06
C ILE A 55 27.54 -11.02 72.47
N THR A 56 27.08 -9.90 73.01
CA THR A 56 27.56 -9.31 74.27
C THR A 56 26.53 -9.41 75.40
N ASP A 57 25.25 -9.63 75.12
CA ASP A 57 24.20 -9.60 76.15
C ASP A 57 23.45 -10.93 76.36
N CYS A 58 24.11 -12.08 76.15
CA CYS A 58 23.56 -13.40 76.46
C CYS A 58 24.37 -14.14 77.54
N MET A 59 24.62 -13.45 78.66
CA MET A 59 24.97 -14.08 79.93
C MET A 59 23.84 -13.77 80.93
N PRO A 60 22.92 -14.71 81.22
CA PRO A 60 22.13 -14.63 82.43
C PRO A 60 23.07 -14.89 83.60
N LEU A 61 23.41 -13.84 84.35
CA LEU A 61 23.84 -13.99 85.73
C LEU A 61 22.58 -14.34 86.51
N GLU A 62 22.40 -15.62 86.84
CA GLU A 62 21.40 -16.03 87.83
C GLU A 62 21.90 -15.54 89.19
N GLU A 63 21.47 -14.34 89.59
CA GLU A 63 21.45 -13.92 90.99
C GLU A 63 20.20 -14.51 91.64
N GLU A 64 20.41 -15.48 92.51
CA GLU A 64 19.46 -15.84 93.55
C GLU A 64 19.10 -14.58 94.36
N THR A 65 17.81 -14.28 94.45
CA THR A 65 17.28 -13.53 95.60
C THR A 65 16.02 -14.22 96.10
N ASP A 66 16.20 -14.92 97.22
CA ASP A 66 15.16 -15.26 98.19
C ASP A 66 14.30 -14.02 98.48
N THR A 67 13.00 -14.11 98.20
CA THR A 67 11.98 -13.42 99.00
C THR A 67 10.79 -14.34 99.21
N GLN A 68 10.49 -14.53 100.49
CA GLN A 68 9.47 -15.39 101.07
C GLN A 68 8.06 -14.79 100.91
N ASP A 69 7.06 -15.67 101.00
CA ASP A 69 5.66 -15.43 101.42
C ASP A 69 4.67 -14.78 100.44
N THR A 70 4.03 -15.62 99.62
CA THR A 70 2.61 -16.02 99.73
C THR A 70 2.38 -17.11 98.69
N SER A 71 2.40 -18.38 99.10
CA SER A 71 2.25 -19.56 98.22
C SER A 71 0.89 -19.57 97.50
N PRO A 72 0.82 -19.36 96.16
CA PRO A 72 -0.32 -19.81 95.39
C PRO A 72 -0.16 -21.32 95.20
N ASP A 73 -1.21 -22.10 95.46
CA ASP A 73 -1.24 -23.54 95.22
C ASP A 73 -0.57 -23.90 93.86
N PRO A 74 0.50 -24.72 93.82
CA PRO A 74 1.26 -25.02 92.60
C PRO A 74 0.38 -25.49 91.43
N TYR A 75 -0.74 -26.16 91.75
CA TYR A 75 -1.72 -26.58 90.76
C TYR A 75 -2.41 -25.40 90.06
N SER A 76 -2.75 -24.33 90.80
CA SER A 76 -3.35 -23.10 90.26
C SER A 76 -2.38 -22.35 89.34
N GLN A 77 -1.08 -22.40 89.63
CA GLN A 77 -0.04 -21.78 88.81
C GLN A 77 0.16 -22.52 87.47
N TYR A 78 0.20 -23.86 87.49
CA TYR A 78 0.19 -24.67 86.26
C TYR A 78 -1.10 -24.48 85.45
N GLN A 79 -2.25 -24.36 86.11
CA GLN A 79 -3.53 -24.13 85.45
C GLN A 79 -3.59 -22.76 84.74
N GLN A 80 -3.04 -21.73 85.38
CA GLN A 80 -2.88 -20.40 84.79
C GLN A 80 -1.90 -20.41 83.60
N GLN A 81 -0.77 -21.10 83.73
CA GLN A 81 0.23 -21.23 82.66
C GLN A 81 -0.33 -21.97 81.44
N VAL A 82 -1.10 -23.03 81.63
CA VAL A 82 -1.78 -23.75 80.53
C VAL A 82 -2.78 -22.83 79.82
N LYS A 83 -3.49 -21.98 80.57
CA LYS A 83 -4.44 -21.02 79.99
C LYS A 83 -3.73 -19.94 79.16
N GLU A 84 -2.65 -19.37 79.66
CA GLU A 84 -1.82 -18.40 78.92
C GLU A 84 -1.21 -19.02 77.66
N LEU A 85 -0.73 -20.27 77.75
CA LEU A 85 -0.26 -21.03 76.59
C LEU A 85 -1.39 -21.29 75.57
N GLN A 86 -2.61 -21.57 76.03
CA GLN A 86 -3.77 -21.73 75.13
C GLN A 86 -4.16 -20.42 74.44
N GLU A 87 -4.15 -19.30 75.15
CA GLU A 87 -4.40 -17.98 74.59
C GLU A 87 -3.32 -17.60 73.57
N THR A 88 -2.04 -17.80 73.89
CA THR A 88 -0.93 -17.54 72.95
C THR A 88 -0.97 -18.46 71.72
N VAL A 89 -1.32 -19.74 71.87
CA VAL A 89 -1.52 -20.63 70.72
C VAL A 89 -2.70 -20.15 69.87
N SER A 90 -3.77 -19.66 70.49
CA SER A 90 -4.94 -19.15 69.78
C SER A 90 -4.62 -17.89 68.98
N THR A 91 -3.88 -16.93 69.56
CA THR A 91 -3.45 -15.71 68.87
C THR A 91 -2.49 -16.04 67.73
N LEU A 92 -1.50 -16.91 67.96
CA LEU A 92 -0.57 -17.36 66.91
C LEU A 92 -1.28 -18.07 65.76
N LEU A 93 -2.31 -18.88 66.04
CA LEU A 93 -3.12 -19.52 65.00
C LEU A 93 -3.93 -18.51 64.17
N GLU A 94 -4.45 -17.47 64.80
CA GLU A 94 -5.16 -16.40 64.11
C GLU A 94 -4.21 -15.54 63.26
N GLU A 95 -3.03 -15.20 63.78
CA GLU A 95 -1.98 -14.54 63.02
C GLU A 95 -1.50 -15.37 61.84
N LYS A 96 -1.29 -16.69 62.03
CA LYS A 96 -0.97 -17.62 60.94
C LYS A 96 -2.04 -17.62 59.86
N LYS A 97 -3.33 -17.65 60.23
CA LYS A 97 -4.44 -17.57 59.26
C LYS A 97 -4.42 -16.24 58.50
N ARG A 98 -4.24 -15.12 59.21
CA ARG A 98 -4.13 -13.79 58.59
C ARG A 98 -2.98 -13.71 57.60
N LEU A 99 -1.78 -14.17 57.99
CA LEU A 99 -0.61 -14.17 57.13
C LEU A 99 -0.78 -15.13 55.94
N ALA A 100 -1.43 -16.28 56.12
CA ALA A 100 -1.74 -17.19 55.02
C ALA A 100 -2.66 -16.55 53.98
N CYS A 101 -3.71 -15.83 54.40
CA CYS A 101 -4.58 -15.08 53.49
C CYS A 101 -3.82 -13.96 52.77
N GLN A 102 -2.93 -13.24 53.46
CA GLN A 102 -2.09 -12.21 52.85
C GLN A 102 -1.12 -12.79 51.81
N LEU A 103 -0.48 -13.92 52.11
CA LEU A 103 0.39 -14.62 51.16
C LEU A 103 -0.38 -15.06 49.91
N GLN A 104 -1.59 -15.60 50.07
CA GLN A 104 -2.42 -16.00 48.93
C GLN A 104 -2.81 -14.80 48.06
N GLU A 105 -3.14 -13.67 48.66
CA GLU A 105 -3.46 -12.44 47.93
C GLU A 105 -2.24 -11.86 47.22
N GLN A 106 -1.06 -11.85 47.85
CA GLN A 106 0.18 -11.44 47.20
C GLN A 106 0.55 -12.39 46.05
N GLN A 107 0.34 -13.70 46.22
CA GLN A 107 0.54 -14.69 45.16
C GLN A 107 -0.36 -14.41 43.95
N ARG A 108 -1.65 -14.11 44.19
CA ARG A 108 -2.60 -13.71 43.13
C ARG A 108 -2.15 -12.45 42.41
N GLN A 109 -1.71 -11.43 43.14
CA GLN A 109 -1.22 -10.17 42.56
C GLN A 109 0.04 -10.38 41.70
N ILE A 110 0.97 -11.23 42.13
CA ILE A 110 2.17 -11.58 41.35
C ILE A 110 1.76 -12.29 40.05
N GLU A 111 0.81 -13.21 40.11
CA GLU A 111 0.34 -13.95 38.93
C GLU A 111 -0.36 -13.01 37.93
N GLU A 112 -1.22 -12.11 38.40
CA GLU A 112 -1.86 -11.08 37.56
C GLU A 112 -0.85 -10.15 36.89
N LEU A 113 0.14 -9.66 37.64
CA LEU A 113 1.22 -8.82 37.09
C LEU A 113 2.08 -9.59 36.09
N THR A 114 2.30 -10.89 36.31
CA THR A 114 3.06 -11.74 35.39
C THR A 114 2.33 -11.90 34.07
N ILE A 115 1.02 -12.18 34.09
CA ILE A 115 0.18 -12.29 32.89
C ILE A 115 0.17 -10.96 32.11
N LEU A 116 0.06 -9.83 32.82
CA LEU A 116 0.07 -8.51 32.19
C LEU A 116 1.42 -8.22 31.51
N ALA A 117 2.54 -8.52 32.18
CA ALA A 117 3.88 -8.35 31.63
C ALA A 117 4.12 -9.23 30.40
N GLU A 118 3.63 -10.46 30.39
CA GLU A 118 3.70 -11.36 29.23
C GLU A 118 2.89 -10.81 28.04
N LYS A 119 1.69 -10.27 28.31
CA LYS A 119 0.86 -9.63 27.29
C LYS A 119 1.55 -8.39 26.71
N GLU A 120 2.05 -7.49 27.54
CA GLU A 120 2.79 -6.30 27.10
C GLU A 120 4.05 -6.69 26.31
N GLN A 121 4.76 -7.75 26.74
CA GLN A 121 5.90 -8.27 25.99
C GLN A 121 5.50 -8.79 24.60
N ALA A 122 4.34 -9.45 24.47
CA ALA A 122 3.82 -9.90 23.20
C ALA A 122 3.45 -8.73 22.27
N GLU A 123 2.73 -7.71 22.79
CA GLU A 123 2.40 -6.49 22.07
C GLU A 123 3.66 -5.74 21.62
N MET A 124 4.67 -5.62 22.49
CA MET A 124 5.96 -5.03 22.16
C MET A 124 6.65 -5.79 21.02
N LYS A 125 6.65 -7.13 21.03
CA LYS A 125 7.22 -7.94 19.92
C LYS A 125 6.50 -7.68 18.60
N GLU A 126 5.17 -7.51 18.62
CA GLU A 126 4.39 -7.20 17.42
C GLU A 126 4.65 -5.80 16.88
N LEU A 127 4.76 -4.80 17.76
CA LEU A 127 5.14 -3.44 17.38
C LEU A 127 6.54 -3.40 16.76
N HIS A 128 7.51 -4.12 17.33
CA HIS A 128 8.86 -4.22 16.75
C HIS A 128 8.84 -4.81 15.33
N LYS A 129 8.06 -5.88 15.09
CA LYS A 129 7.89 -6.44 13.74
C LYS A 129 7.31 -5.40 12.77
N THR A 130 6.33 -4.61 13.23
CA THR A 130 5.71 -3.56 12.41
C THR A 130 6.71 -2.45 12.08
N ILE A 131 7.50 -1.99 13.05
CA ILE A 131 8.57 -1.00 12.84
C ILE A 131 9.61 -1.53 11.85
N GLU A 132 10.00 -2.81 11.94
CA GLU A 132 10.95 -3.42 11.01
C GLU A 132 10.39 -3.46 9.57
N GLN A 133 9.11 -3.81 9.41
CA GLN A 133 8.42 -3.81 8.12
C GLN A 133 8.31 -2.39 7.53
N GLN A 134 7.97 -1.39 8.36
CA GLN A 134 7.94 0.01 7.97
C GLN A 134 9.34 0.50 7.57
N SER A 135 10.37 0.16 8.34
CA SER A 135 11.77 0.49 8.03
C SER A 135 12.20 -0.09 6.66
N LYS A 136 11.86 -1.35 6.36
CA LYS A 136 12.10 -1.97 5.05
C LYS A 136 11.37 -1.22 3.93
N THR A 137 10.15 -0.79 4.18
CA THR A 137 9.34 -0.04 3.19
C THR A 137 9.92 1.36 2.94
N ILE A 138 10.33 2.07 3.99
CA ILE A 138 11.00 3.37 3.89
C ILE A 138 12.30 3.23 3.08
N LYS A 139 13.10 2.18 3.32
CA LYS A 139 14.32 1.94 2.53
C LYS A 139 14.04 1.75 1.03
N ARG A 140 12.96 1.03 0.69
CA ARG A 140 12.53 0.86 -0.72
C ARG A 140 12.10 2.19 -1.32
N PHE A 141 11.28 2.97 -0.62
CA PHE A 141 10.87 4.30 -1.05
C PHE A 141 12.07 5.21 -1.26
N ASN A 142 12.97 5.31 -0.29
CA ASN A 142 14.17 6.15 -0.41
C ASN A 142 15.04 5.76 -1.61
N ARG A 143 15.17 4.46 -1.91
CA ARG A 143 15.89 4.02 -3.11
C ARG A 143 15.23 4.54 -4.39
N VAL A 144 13.91 4.37 -4.52
CA VAL A 144 13.17 4.84 -5.69
C VAL A 144 13.20 6.36 -5.78
N SER A 145 13.04 7.07 -4.66
CA SER A 145 13.10 8.53 -4.62
C SER A 145 14.47 9.06 -5.07
N VAL A 146 15.58 8.42 -4.64
CA VAL A 146 16.93 8.80 -5.11
C VAL A 146 17.06 8.59 -6.63
N MET A 147 16.60 7.45 -7.15
CA MET A 147 16.63 7.20 -8.60
C MET A 147 15.81 8.22 -9.39
N ALA A 148 14.61 8.57 -8.89
CA ALA A 148 13.77 9.59 -9.52
C ALA A 148 14.43 10.97 -9.51
N THR A 149 15.10 11.35 -8.41
CA THR A 149 15.85 12.62 -8.36
C THR A 149 17.02 12.65 -9.32
N THR A 150 17.76 11.54 -9.45
CA THR A 150 18.91 11.50 -10.37
C THR A 150 18.46 11.56 -11.82
N GLU A 151 17.42 10.81 -12.21
CA GLU A 151 16.88 10.85 -13.57
C GLU A 151 16.34 12.25 -13.93
N TYR A 152 15.69 12.94 -12.99
CA TYR A 152 15.24 14.31 -13.23
C TYR A 152 16.42 15.29 -13.39
N GLU A 153 17.44 15.17 -12.54
CA GLU A 153 18.61 16.06 -12.60
C GLU A 153 19.36 15.87 -13.93
N GLU A 154 19.52 14.64 -14.41
CA GLU A 154 20.07 14.32 -15.74
C GLU A 154 19.24 14.93 -16.88
N MET A 155 17.92 14.77 -16.84
CA MET A 155 17.03 15.34 -17.86
C MET A 155 17.05 16.88 -17.85
N LYS A 156 17.17 17.49 -16.67
CA LYS A 156 17.31 18.94 -16.51
C LYS A 156 18.62 19.43 -17.13
N GLU A 157 19.74 18.78 -16.84
CA GLU A 157 21.05 19.11 -17.43
C GLU A 157 21.02 18.98 -18.96
N GLN A 158 20.37 17.94 -19.47
CA GLN A 158 20.24 17.73 -20.92
C GLN A 158 19.40 18.83 -21.58
N LEU A 159 18.30 19.25 -20.95
CA LEU A 159 17.48 20.35 -21.43
C LEU A 159 18.25 21.67 -21.44
N ASP A 160 19.00 21.98 -20.37
CA ASP A 160 19.81 23.19 -20.29
C ASP A 160 20.89 23.23 -21.38
N LEU A 161 21.53 22.09 -21.64
CA LEU A 161 22.49 21.96 -22.74
C LEU A 161 21.81 22.20 -24.09
N GLU A 162 20.65 21.58 -24.35
CA GLU A 162 19.91 21.75 -25.61
C GLU A 162 19.51 23.21 -25.83
N GLN A 163 18.99 23.89 -24.79
CA GLN A 163 18.66 25.31 -24.87
C GLN A 163 19.89 26.16 -25.20
N SER A 164 21.03 25.88 -24.56
CA SER A 164 22.27 26.60 -24.84
C SER A 164 22.74 26.41 -26.29
N LEU A 165 22.61 25.20 -26.84
CA LEU A 165 22.97 24.88 -28.21
C LEU A 165 22.02 25.53 -29.20
N ARG A 166 20.72 25.55 -28.88
CA ARG A 166 19.70 26.24 -29.69
C ARG A 166 20.00 27.73 -29.81
N VAL A 167 20.29 28.41 -28.70
CA VAL A 167 20.65 29.83 -28.70
C VAL A 167 21.92 30.08 -29.53
N LYS A 168 22.93 29.21 -29.41
CA LYS A 168 24.15 29.31 -30.24
C LYS A 168 23.85 29.12 -31.72
N ALA A 169 23.01 28.16 -32.08
CA ALA A 169 22.60 27.89 -33.45
C ALA A 169 21.79 29.06 -34.05
N GLU A 170 20.85 29.62 -33.29
CA GLU A 170 20.07 30.80 -33.69
C GLU A 170 20.97 32.01 -33.92
N THR A 171 21.92 32.25 -33.01
CA THR A 171 22.92 33.32 -33.14
C THR A 171 23.77 33.14 -34.40
N TYR A 172 24.28 31.93 -34.62
CA TYR A 172 25.09 31.61 -35.79
C TYR A 172 24.31 31.76 -37.11
N ALA A 173 23.06 31.28 -37.15
CA ALA A 173 22.19 31.43 -38.31
C ALA A 173 21.91 32.91 -38.62
N HIS A 174 21.69 33.73 -37.59
CA HIS A 174 21.53 35.17 -37.74
C HIS A 174 22.78 35.83 -38.33
N GLU A 175 23.97 35.53 -37.79
CA GLU A 175 25.24 36.03 -38.32
C GLU A 175 25.46 35.62 -39.78
N MET A 176 25.19 34.36 -40.13
CA MET A 176 25.30 33.87 -41.51
C MET A 176 24.35 34.59 -42.45
N LEU A 177 23.10 34.82 -42.04
CA LEU A 177 22.13 35.56 -42.84
C LEU A 177 22.57 37.01 -43.07
N VAL A 178 23.11 37.66 -42.04
CA VAL A 178 23.64 39.03 -42.15
C VAL A 178 24.81 39.08 -43.14
N LYS A 179 25.78 38.16 -43.03
CA LYS A 179 26.91 38.06 -43.96
C LYS A 179 26.46 37.75 -45.39
N GLN A 180 25.49 36.85 -45.57
CA GLN A 180 24.94 36.54 -46.89
C GLN A 180 24.25 37.75 -47.52
N LYS A 181 23.45 38.51 -46.74
CA LYS A 181 22.82 39.75 -47.23
C LYS A 181 23.87 40.79 -47.61
N GLU A 182 24.93 40.92 -46.84
CA GLU A 182 26.03 41.84 -47.14
C GLU A 182 26.78 41.42 -48.42
N ALA A 183 27.14 40.14 -48.55
CA ALA A 183 27.78 39.61 -49.76
C ALA A 183 26.89 39.77 -51.00
N ASN A 184 25.59 39.47 -50.89
CA ASN A 184 24.62 39.68 -51.96
C ASN A 184 24.52 41.17 -52.35
N ARG A 185 24.53 42.08 -51.37
CA ARG A 185 24.56 43.52 -51.64
C ARG A 185 25.82 43.92 -52.42
N GLN A 186 26.98 43.41 -52.01
CA GLN A 186 28.25 43.67 -52.69
C GLN A 186 28.24 43.11 -54.12
N SER A 187 27.78 41.88 -54.31
CA SER A 187 27.65 41.24 -55.63
C SER A 187 26.68 41.99 -56.55
N MET A 188 25.54 42.43 -56.03
CA MET A 188 24.56 43.23 -56.78
C MET A 188 25.18 44.54 -57.27
N ILE A 189 25.95 45.25 -56.45
CA ILE A 189 26.64 46.49 -56.84
C ILE A 189 27.63 46.23 -57.98
N LEU A 190 28.31 45.09 -57.97
CA LEU A 190 29.24 44.71 -59.04
C LEU A 190 28.52 44.34 -60.34
N LEU A 191 27.40 43.60 -60.26
CA LEU A 191 26.60 43.22 -61.43
C LEU A 191 25.85 44.41 -62.06
N GLN A 192 25.46 45.40 -61.27
CA GLN A 192 24.78 46.61 -61.76
C GLN A 192 25.65 47.44 -62.72
N ASN A 193 26.97 47.19 -62.75
CA ASN A 193 27.92 47.89 -63.62
C ASN A 193 28.19 47.17 -64.97
N ALA A 194 27.43 46.13 -65.33
CA ALA A 194 27.60 45.40 -66.59
C ALA A 194 26.26 45.27 -67.37
N ASP A 195 26.15 45.97 -68.52
CA ASP A 195 24.92 46.11 -69.32
C ASP A 195 24.73 45.06 -70.44
N PRO A 196 24.39 43.81 -70.07
CA PRO A 196 23.42 43.00 -70.82
C PRO A 196 22.24 42.47 -69.94
N SER A 197 22.02 43.06 -68.76
CA SER A 197 21.29 42.43 -67.64
C SER A 197 19.75 42.40 -67.72
N LEU A 198 19.09 43.34 -68.40
CA LEU A 198 17.64 43.51 -68.29
C LEU A 198 16.80 42.34 -68.84
N GLN A 199 17.23 41.73 -69.94
CA GLN A 199 16.49 40.64 -70.57
C GLN A 199 16.60 39.33 -69.77
N LEU A 200 17.79 39.08 -69.20
CA LEU A 200 18.02 37.96 -68.28
C LEU A 200 17.27 38.16 -66.96
N ILE A 201 17.27 39.38 -66.41
CA ILE A 201 16.49 39.71 -65.21
C ILE A 201 15.00 39.45 -65.45
N LYS A 202 14.45 39.87 -66.59
CA LYS A 202 13.05 39.62 -66.94
C LYS A 202 12.75 38.12 -67.07
N ALA A 203 13.62 37.35 -67.71
CA ALA A 203 13.45 35.90 -67.81
C ALA A 203 13.50 35.20 -66.44
N LEU A 204 14.38 35.65 -65.54
CA LEU A 204 14.44 35.12 -64.17
C LEU A 204 13.20 35.49 -63.35
N GLU A 205 12.65 36.69 -63.55
CA GLU A 205 11.39 37.12 -62.94
C GLU A 205 10.20 36.28 -63.42
N ASP A 206 10.14 35.97 -64.73
CA ASP A 206 9.12 35.07 -65.29
C ASP A 206 9.24 33.65 -64.73
N VAL A 207 10.46 33.11 -64.60
CA VAL A 207 10.70 31.79 -63.97
C VAL A 207 10.28 31.79 -62.50
N ALA A 208 10.57 32.85 -61.75
CA ALA A 208 10.15 32.97 -60.35
C ALA A 208 8.63 33.01 -60.22
N ASN A 209 7.94 33.74 -61.12
CA ASN A 209 6.49 33.80 -61.16
C ASN A 209 5.85 32.44 -61.49
N VAL A 210 6.35 31.75 -62.51
CA VAL A 210 5.86 30.40 -62.87
C VAL A 210 6.10 29.40 -61.74
N THR A 211 7.27 29.45 -61.10
CA THR A 211 7.58 28.57 -59.96
C THR A 211 6.63 28.81 -58.79
N LYS A 212 6.35 30.09 -58.48
CA LYS A 212 5.40 30.47 -57.43
C LYS A 212 3.98 29.96 -57.74
N THR A 213 3.50 30.14 -58.98
CA THR A 213 2.19 29.64 -59.39
C THR A 213 2.12 28.11 -59.31
N LEU A 214 3.16 27.41 -59.76
CA LEU A 214 3.25 25.95 -59.68
C LEU A 214 3.22 25.45 -58.22
N GLU A 215 3.96 26.10 -57.31
CA GLU A 215 3.94 25.77 -55.89
C GLU A 215 2.56 26.01 -55.27
N GLN A 216 1.89 27.11 -55.64
CA GLN A 216 0.53 27.41 -55.20
C GLN A 216 -0.46 26.34 -55.67
N GLU A 217 -0.39 25.93 -56.94
CA GLU A 217 -1.23 24.85 -57.48
C GLU A 217 -0.94 23.50 -56.80
N ARG A 218 0.33 23.17 -56.56
CA ARG A 218 0.70 21.96 -55.82
C ARG A 218 0.14 21.96 -54.41
N LEU A 219 0.20 23.09 -53.71
CA LEU A 219 -0.36 23.22 -52.35
C LEU A 219 -1.88 23.10 -52.36
N GLN A 220 -2.57 23.77 -53.29
CA GLN A 220 -4.02 23.67 -53.45
C GLN A 220 -4.46 22.24 -53.76
N HIS A 221 -3.76 21.55 -54.67
CA HIS A 221 -4.04 20.16 -55.00
C HIS A 221 -3.83 19.25 -53.78
N HIS A 222 -2.72 19.41 -53.06
CA HIS A 222 -2.45 18.65 -51.85
C HIS A 222 -3.53 18.86 -50.78
N GLN A 223 -3.99 20.10 -50.57
CA GLN A 223 -5.09 20.40 -49.66
C GLN A 223 -6.41 19.73 -50.11
N LYS A 224 -6.71 19.75 -51.41
CA LYS A 224 -7.93 19.15 -51.93
C LYS A 224 -7.94 17.62 -51.81
N VAL A 225 -6.81 16.97 -52.09
CA VAL A 225 -6.64 15.53 -51.90
C VAL A 225 -6.88 15.17 -50.43
N LYS A 226 -6.23 15.89 -49.51
CA LYS A 226 -6.39 15.65 -48.07
C LYS A 226 -7.83 15.85 -47.58
N ALA A 227 -8.55 16.83 -48.13
CA ALA A 227 -9.96 17.04 -47.82
C ALA A 227 -10.84 15.87 -48.30
N LEU A 228 -10.63 15.40 -49.53
CA LEU A 228 -11.36 14.25 -50.08
C LEU A 228 -11.06 12.95 -49.32
N GLU A 229 -9.80 12.73 -48.93
CA GLU A 229 -9.42 11.59 -48.09
C GLU A 229 -10.14 11.63 -46.73
N ALA A 230 -10.26 12.81 -46.11
CA ALA A 230 -10.99 12.97 -44.85
C ALA A 230 -12.50 12.73 -45.02
N GLU A 231 -13.11 13.24 -46.09
CA GLU A 231 -14.53 12.99 -46.41
C GLU A 231 -14.80 11.48 -46.61
N LEU A 232 -13.90 10.77 -47.30
CA LEU A 232 -14.03 9.34 -47.53
C LEU A 232 -13.88 8.53 -46.22
N GLN A 233 -12.95 8.93 -45.35
CA GLN A 233 -12.82 8.34 -44.01
C GLN A 233 -14.07 8.60 -43.16
N GLU A 234 -14.59 9.83 -43.16
CA GLU A 234 -15.82 10.18 -42.44
C GLU A 234 -17.01 9.35 -42.91
N TYR A 235 -17.16 9.17 -44.22
CA TYR A 235 -18.20 8.31 -44.79
C TYR A 235 -18.06 6.85 -44.31
N SER A 236 -16.85 6.31 -44.33
CA SER A 236 -16.60 4.94 -43.86
C SER A 236 -16.92 4.75 -42.37
N LEU A 237 -16.61 5.74 -41.53
CA LEU A 237 -16.95 5.71 -40.10
C LEU A 237 -18.44 5.82 -39.87
N LYS A 238 -19.14 6.69 -40.62
CA LYS A 238 -20.61 6.79 -40.56
C LYS A 238 -21.28 5.47 -40.92
N GLN A 239 -20.76 4.76 -41.94
CA GLN A 239 -21.27 3.45 -42.32
C GLN A 239 -21.09 2.42 -41.19
N GLN A 240 -19.90 2.36 -40.57
CA GLN A 240 -19.64 1.47 -39.43
C GLN A 240 -20.53 1.79 -38.22
N ILE A 241 -20.75 3.07 -37.93
CA ILE A 241 -21.66 3.49 -36.85
C ILE A 241 -23.09 3.03 -37.14
N ALA A 242 -23.58 3.22 -38.36
CA ALA A 242 -24.93 2.79 -38.73
C ALA A 242 -25.11 1.28 -38.63
N GLU A 243 -24.10 0.50 -39.03
CA GLU A 243 -24.10 -0.95 -38.90
C GLU A 243 -24.10 -1.40 -37.42
N LEU A 244 -23.24 -0.81 -36.58
CA LEU A 244 -23.23 -1.08 -35.14
C LEU A 244 -24.54 -0.68 -34.47
N GLN A 245 -25.17 0.42 -34.89
CA GLN A 245 -26.48 0.83 -34.40
C GLN A 245 -27.57 -0.20 -34.74
N SER A 246 -27.58 -0.71 -35.97
CA SER A 246 -28.53 -1.75 -36.38
C SER A 246 -28.31 -3.07 -35.63
N GLN A 247 -27.05 -3.46 -35.39
CA GLN A 247 -26.74 -4.64 -34.58
C GLN A 247 -27.19 -4.48 -33.12
N LEU A 248 -26.99 -3.30 -32.52
CA LEU A 248 -27.47 -3.01 -31.17
C LEU A 248 -29.00 -3.09 -31.08
N GLU A 249 -29.72 -2.53 -32.06
CA GLU A 249 -31.18 -2.59 -32.11
C GLU A 249 -31.69 -4.04 -32.21
N LEU A 250 -31.03 -4.88 -33.02
CA LEU A 250 -31.36 -6.31 -33.12
C LEU A 250 -31.14 -7.03 -31.77
N MET A 251 -29.98 -6.80 -31.13
CA MET A 251 -29.67 -7.39 -29.82
C MET A 251 -30.64 -6.92 -28.72
N GLU A 252 -31.09 -5.67 -28.77
CA GLU A 252 -32.09 -5.13 -27.84
C GLU A 252 -33.46 -5.80 -28.01
N GLU A 253 -33.85 -6.11 -29.26
CA GLU A 253 -35.08 -6.84 -29.54
C GLU A 253 -35.00 -8.30 -29.08
N GLU A 254 -33.90 -9.00 -29.35
CA GLU A 254 -33.66 -10.37 -28.87
C GLU A 254 -33.65 -10.45 -27.33
N LYS A 255 -33.04 -9.46 -26.68
CA LYS A 255 -33.09 -9.31 -25.22
C LYS A 255 -34.53 -9.14 -24.74
N ARG A 256 -35.31 -8.26 -25.38
CA ARG A 256 -36.72 -8.04 -25.01
C ARG A 256 -37.55 -9.32 -25.18
N GLU A 257 -37.31 -10.08 -26.24
CA GLU A 257 -38.04 -11.33 -26.50
C GLU A 257 -37.69 -12.42 -25.47
N THR A 258 -36.40 -12.57 -25.13
CA THR A 258 -35.94 -13.53 -24.11
C THR A 258 -36.41 -13.16 -22.71
N GLU A 259 -36.37 -11.88 -22.33
CA GLU A 259 -36.98 -11.37 -21.10
C GLU A 259 -38.48 -11.66 -21.05
N GLY A 260 -39.20 -11.48 -22.16
CA GLY A 260 -40.61 -11.84 -22.30
C GLY A 260 -40.86 -13.34 -22.04
N ARG A 261 -40.07 -14.21 -22.67
CA ARG A 261 -40.15 -15.67 -22.45
C ARG A 261 -39.85 -16.05 -20.99
N LEU A 262 -38.87 -15.39 -20.36
CA LEU A 262 -38.54 -15.61 -18.95
C LEU A 262 -39.72 -15.25 -18.03
N GLN A 263 -40.35 -14.08 -18.24
CA GLN A 263 -41.52 -13.66 -17.45
C GLN A 263 -42.70 -14.64 -17.58
N GLU A 264 -42.93 -15.17 -18.78
CA GLU A 264 -43.95 -16.20 -19.01
C GLU A 264 -43.64 -17.49 -18.24
N ILE A 265 -42.38 -17.95 -18.25
CA ILE A 265 -41.94 -19.13 -17.51
C ILE A 265 -42.06 -18.90 -16.01
N GLU A 266 -41.65 -17.75 -15.49
CA GLU A 266 -41.82 -17.38 -14.08
C GLU A 266 -43.30 -17.37 -13.67
N LYS A 267 -44.19 -16.87 -14.53
CA LYS A 267 -45.63 -16.94 -14.30
C LYS A 267 -46.12 -18.39 -14.21
N LYS A 268 -45.71 -19.24 -15.16
CA LYS A 268 -46.04 -20.68 -15.13
C LYS A 268 -45.50 -21.37 -13.87
N ASN A 269 -44.28 -21.07 -13.44
CA ASN A 269 -43.70 -21.59 -12.20
C ASN A 269 -44.49 -21.15 -10.97
N ARG A 270 -44.84 -19.86 -10.85
CA ARG A 270 -45.70 -19.37 -9.75
C ARG A 270 -47.06 -20.07 -9.72
N ASP A 271 -47.66 -20.31 -10.88
CA ASP A 271 -48.94 -21.01 -10.97
C ASP A 271 -48.79 -22.50 -10.59
N LEU A 272 -47.69 -23.16 -10.95
CA LEU A 272 -47.37 -24.52 -10.51
C LEU A 272 -47.09 -24.60 -9.01
N GLU A 273 -46.33 -23.65 -8.44
CA GLU A 273 -46.08 -23.57 -7.00
C GLU A 273 -47.38 -23.47 -6.20
N LYS A 274 -48.33 -22.65 -6.65
CA LYS A 274 -49.68 -22.56 -6.05
C LYS A 274 -50.39 -23.91 -6.10
N ARG A 275 -50.39 -24.59 -7.26
CA ARG A 275 -51.00 -25.93 -7.39
C ARG A 275 -50.35 -26.97 -6.50
N VAL A 276 -49.02 -26.94 -6.35
CA VAL A 276 -48.30 -27.83 -5.43
C VAL A 276 -48.68 -27.54 -3.98
N GLN A 277 -48.80 -26.26 -3.58
CA GLN A 277 -49.29 -25.90 -2.25
C GLN A 277 -50.72 -26.38 -2.00
N GLU A 278 -51.62 -26.22 -2.97
CA GLU A 278 -52.99 -26.75 -2.91
C GLU A 278 -52.99 -28.28 -2.73
N LEU A 279 -52.18 -29.01 -3.52
CA LEU A 279 -52.05 -30.47 -3.41
C LEU A 279 -51.48 -30.91 -2.06
N LEU A 280 -50.46 -30.22 -1.53
CA LEU A 280 -49.90 -30.49 -0.20
C LEU A 280 -50.92 -30.21 0.91
N GLN A 281 -51.78 -29.21 0.75
CA GLN A 281 -52.84 -28.90 1.70
C GLN A 281 -53.96 -29.95 1.68
N VAL A 282 -54.32 -30.46 0.50
CA VAL A 282 -55.22 -31.60 0.34
C VAL A 282 -54.63 -32.85 1.00
N GLN A 283 -53.34 -33.15 0.77
CA GLN A 283 -52.65 -34.30 1.38
C GLN A 283 -52.61 -34.21 2.92
N LYS A 284 -52.35 -33.01 3.45
CA LYS A 284 -52.37 -32.73 4.90
C LYS A 284 -53.78 -32.87 5.52
N SER A 285 -54.82 -32.86 4.70
CA SER A 285 -56.22 -33.05 5.12
C SER A 285 -56.68 -34.51 5.03
N THR A 286 -55.86 -35.44 4.53
CA THR A 286 -56.24 -36.84 4.25
C THR A 286 -55.53 -37.92 5.08
N GLU A 287 -54.70 -37.59 6.07
CA GLU A 287 -54.07 -38.61 6.93
C GLU A 287 -54.92 -38.95 8.19
N THR A 288 -55.87 -39.87 8.04
CA THR A 288 -56.33 -40.78 9.12
C THR A 288 -56.51 -42.20 8.57
N SER A 289 -55.89 -43.17 9.25
CA SER A 289 -56.13 -44.64 9.23
C SER A 289 -55.15 -45.54 8.43
N PRO A 290 -54.86 -46.80 8.89
CA PRO A 290 -53.67 -47.59 8.54
C PRO A 290 -53.90 -48.84 7.65
N GLY A 291 -52.87 -49.21 6.87
CA GLY A 291 -52.52 -50.56 6.32
C GLY A 291 -53.50 -51.24 5.34
N PRO A 292 -53.17 -52.36 4.63
CA PRO A 292 -51.97 -53.22 4.62
C PRO A 292 -51.43 -53.66 3.21
N GLU A 293 -50.33 -54.44 3.18
CA GLU A 293 -49.78 -55.25 2.03
C GLU A 293 -50.70 -56.44 1.60
N PRO A 294 -50.33 -57.43 0.75
CA PRO A 294 -49.37 -57.59 -0.39
C PRO A 294 -50.02 -58.26 -1.65
N GLY A 295 -49.31 -58.43 -2.78
CA GLY A 295 -49.80 -59.32 -3.86
C GLY A 295 -48.96 -59.48 -5.16
N ILE A 296 -48.13 -60.53 -5.19
CA ILE A 296 -47.85 -61.53 -6.27
C ILE A 296 -47.47 -61.07 -7.72
N ALA A 297 -46.33 -61.62 -8.20
CA ALA A 297 -45.66 -61.57 -9.54
C ALA A 297 -46.52 -62.12 -10.74
N PRO A 298 -46.13 -62.08 -12.06
CA PRO A 298 -44.81 -62.37 -12.70
C PRO A 298 -44.50 -61.56 -14.02
N PRO A 299 -43.68 -62.06 -14.99
CA PRO A 299 -42.33 -61.59 -15.41
C PRO A 299 -42.29 -60.66 -16.67
N PRO A 300 -41.11 -60.18 -17.14
CA PRO A 300 -41.01 -59.08 -18.10
C PRO A 300 -41.05 -59.52 -19.57
N ALA A 301 -41.58 -58.66 -20.44
CA ALA A 301 -41.42 -58.73 -21.89
C ALA A 301 -40.55 -57.56 -22.39
N PRO A 302 -39.71 -57.77 -23.42
CA PRO A 302 -38.62 -56.87 -23.78
C PRO A 302 -39.10 -55.64 -24.57
N VAL A 303 -38.57 -54.48 -24.21
CA VAL A 303 -38.68 -53.23 -24.99
C VAL A 303 -37.62 -53.25 -26.11
N PRO A 304 -37.90 -52.75 -27.33
CA PRO A 304 -36.95 -52.79 -28.44
C PRO A 304 -35.68 -52.01 -28.12
N GLN A 305 -34.52 -52.58 -28.45
CA GLN A 305 -33.25 -51.85 -28.39
C GLN A 305 -33.26 -50.72 -29.43
N PRO A 306 -32.84 -49.48 -29.07
CA PRO A 306 -32.51 -48.48 -30.07
C PRO A 306 -31.26 -48.92 -30.86
N PRO A 307 -31.13 -48.54 -32.14
CA PRO A 307 -29.93 -48.87 -32.93
C PRO A 307 -28.68 -48.24 -32.29
N PRO A 308 -27.50 -48.86 -32.48
CA PRO A 308 -26.25 -48.31 -31.97
C PRO A 308 -25.95 -46.94 -32.61
N PRO A 309 -25.33 -46.01 -31.88
CA PRO A 309 -24.85 -44.76 -32.46
C PRO A 309 -23.76 -45.02 -33.51
N PRO A 310 -23.64 -44.18 -34.56
CA PRO A 310 -22.57 -44.28 -35.52
C PRO A 310 -21.19 -44.10 -34.85
N PRO A 311 -20.12 -44.73 -35.38
CA PRO A 311 -18.77 -44.55 -34.84
C PRO A 311 -18.30 -43.10 -34.99
N PRO A 312 -17.47 -42.60 -34.06
CA PRO A 312 -16.86 -41.28 -34.19
C PRO A 312 -15.93 -41.23 -35.42
N PRO A 313 -15.82 -40.08 -36.11
CA PRO A 313 -14.87 -39.92 -37.21
C PRO A 313 -13.42 -40.08 -36.71
N PRO A 314 -12.50 -40.55 -37.57
CA PRO A 314 -11.10 -40.72 -37.20
C PRO A 314 -10.44 -39.36 -36.87
N PRO A 315 -9.48 -39.33 -35.93
CA PRO A 315 -8.75 -38.12 -35.60
C PRO A 315 -7.88 -37.65 -36.80
N PRO A 316 -7.71 -36.33 -36.98
CA PRO A 316 -6.80 -35.80 -38.00
C PRO A 316 -5.34 -36.18 -37.70
N PRO A 317 -4.48 -36.29 -38.74
CA PRO A 317 -3.08 -36.68 -38.59
C PRO A 317 -2.28 -35.63 -37.80
N PRO A 318 -1.27 -36.05 -37.03
CA PRO A 318 -0.45 -35.14 -36.25
C PRO A 318 0.46 -34.28 -37.13
N PRO A 319 0.68 -33.00 -36.78
CA PRO A 319 1.67 -32.15 -37.43
C PRO A 319 3.12 -32.60 -37.10
N PRO A 320 4.11 -32.28 -37.97
CA PRO A 320 5.49 -32.74 -37.83
C PRO A 320 6.21 -32.10 -36.62
N PRO A 321 7.23 -32.77 -36.05
CA PRO A 321 7.86 -32.35 -34.82
C PRO A 321 8.80 -31.15 -35.03
N PRO A 322 8.78 -30.14 -34.13
CA PRO A 322 9.83 -29.13 -34.07
C PRO A 322 11.05 -29.67 -33.32
N SER A 323 12.22 -29.29 -33.83
CA SER A 323 13.54 -29.57 -33.24
C SER A 323 13.58 -29.20 -31.76
N ARG A 324 14.07 -30.16 -30.97
CA ARG A 324 14.30 -30.08 -29.52
C ARG A 324 15.24 -28.91 -29.19
N CYS A 325 14.85 -28.13 -28.18
CA CYS A 325 15.60 -28.05 -26.93
C CYS A 325 14.61 -27.91 -25.76
N ALA A 326 14.58 -28.97 -24.95
CA ALA A 326 14.10 -29.07 -23.57
C ALA A 326 14.68 -27.94 -22.69
N GLU A 327 14.14 -27.48 -21.56
CA GLU A 327 13.11 -27.81 -20.56
C GLU A 327 12.99 -26.47 -19.77
N GLY A 328 11.89 -25.99 -19.19
CA GLY A 328 10.66 -26.55 -18.67
C GLY A 328 9.91 -25.43 -17.91
N GLY A 329 8.66 -25.70 -17.49
CA GLY A 329 8.00 -24.99 -16.39
C GLY A 329 7.17 -23.75 -16.71
N ALA A 330 5.87 -23.97 -16.95
CA ALA A 330 4.68 -23.20 -16.54
C ALA A 330 4.62 -21.64 -16.56
N GLU A 331 3.42 -21.16 -16.93
CA GLU A 331 2.87 -19.79 -16.82
C GLU A 331 3.10 -18.81 -17.99
N GLY A 332 2.52 -19.13 -19.14
CA GLY A 332 2.39 -18.20 -20.28
C GLY A 332 0.93 -17.90 -20.61
N GLY A 333 0.30 -17.00 -19.86
CA GLY A 333 -1.05 -16.48 -20.16
C GLY A 333 -1.25 -15.03 -19.68
N THR A 334 -0.17 -14.35 -19.29
CA THR A 334 -0.24 -12.97 -18.76
C THR A 334 0.14 -11.91 -19.77
N ASP A 335 0.78 -12.28 -20.90
CA ASP A 335 1.31 -11.29 -21.84
C ASP A 335 0.22 -10.60 -22.67
N ASP A 336 -0.86 -11.29 -23.04
CA ASP A 336 -1.92 -10.66 -23.83
C ASP A 336 -2.70 -9.60 -23.02
N VAL A 337 -2.93 -9.89 -21.73
CA VAL A 337 -3.57 -8.94 -20.80
C VAL A 337 -2.63 -7.77 -20.49
N LYS A 338 -1.32 -8.01 -20.36
CA LYS A 338 -0.30 -6.97 -20.17
C LYS A 338 -0.17 -6.08 -21.40
N VAL A 339 -0.11 -6.66 -22.61
CA VAL A 339 -0.02 -5.91 -23.87
C VAL A 339 -1.27 -5.06 -24.07
N LYS A 340 -2.46 -5.59 -23.77
CA LYS A 340 -3.71 -4.83 -23.86
C LYS A 340 -3.79 -3.69 -22.83
N ALA A 341 -3.34 -3.93 -21.59
CA ALA A 341 -3.28 -2.91 -20.55
C ALA A 341 -2.22 -1.82 -20.85
N VAL A 342 -1.08 -2.21 -21.42
CA VAL A 342 -0.03 -1.27 -21.84
C VAL A 342 -0.50 -0.43 -23.03
N ASN A 343 -1.21 -1.02 -24.01
CA ASN A 343 -1.81 -0.25 -25.10
C ASN A 343 -2.87 0.74 -24.61
N GLU A 344 -3.75 0.32 -23.69
CA GLU A 344 -4.75 1.22 -23.08
C GLU A 344 -4.08 2.37 -22.30
N MET A 345 -2.99 2.06 -21.59
CA MET A 345 -2.19 3.06 -20.87
C MET A 345 -1.50 4.05 -21.82
N MET A 346 -0.88 3.55 -22.89
CA MET A 346 -0.24 4.39 -23.90
C MET A 346 -1.25 5.29 -24.60
N GLU A 347 -2.45 4.80 -24.90
CA GLU A 347 -3.52 5.60 -25.49
C GLU A 347 -4.04 6.68 -24.52
N ARG A 348 -4.12 6.42 -23.21
CA ARG A 348 -4.44 7.46 -22.22
C ARG A 348 -3.35 8.53 -22.09
N ILE A 349 -2.07 8.15 -22.20
CA ILE A 349 -0.95 9.10 -22.18
C ILE A 349 -0.96 9.96 -23.46
N LYS A 350 -1.23 9.33 -24.62
CA LYS A 350 -1.31 9.99 -25.93
C LYS A 350 -2.44 11.01 -26.02
N HIS A 351 -3.59 10.71 -25.39
CA HIS A 351 -4.74 11.63 -25.36
C HIS A 351 -4.66 12.68 -24.24
N GLY A 352 -3.74 12.50 -23.28
CA GLY A 352 -3.57 13.39 -22.13
C GLY A 352 -4.69 13.28 -21.11
N VAL A 353 -4.38 13.53 -19.84
CA VAL A 353 -5.38 13.65 -18.78
C VAL A 353 -5.83 15.11 -18.70
N VAL A 354 -7.12 15.36 -18.92
CA VAL A 354 -7.69 16.71 -18.79
C VAL A 354 -7.71 17.10 -17.31
N LEU A 355 -6.67 17.78 -16.85
CA LEU A 355 -6.64 18.40 -15.53
C LEU A 355 -7.56 19.63 -15.54
N ARG A 356 -8.54 19.63 -14.64
CA ARG A 356 -9.46 20.76 -14.45
C ARG A 356 -8.64 21.97 -13.94
N PRO A 357 -8.72 23.15 -14.56
CA PRO A 357 -8.00 24.33 -14.09
C PRO A 357 -8.39 24.68 -12.65
N VAL A 358 -7.40 24.79 -11.77
CA VAL A 358 -7.59 25.34 -10.42
C VAL A 358 -7.73 26.86 -10.57
N LYS A 359 -8.87 27.36 -10.11
CA LYS A 359 -9.34 28.74 -10.19
C LYS A 359 -8.37 29.69 -9.48
N GLY A 360 -7.77 30.61 -10.22
CA GLY A 360 -7.02 31.74 -9.68
C GLY A 360 -7.22 32.98 -10.55
N GLY A 361 -7.92 33.98 -9.98
CA GLY A 361 -7.75 35.41 -10.23
C GLY A 361 -7.98 35.98 -11.64
N ASP A 362 -9.07 36.72 -11.80
CA ASP A 362 -9.36 37.62 -12.92
C ASP A 362 -8.24 38.64 -13.20
N THR A 363 -7.92 38.87 -14.48
CA THR A 363 -7.65 40.22 -15.00
C THR A 363 -7.75 40.26 -16.54
N LYS A 364 -8.75 41.00 -17.02
CA LYS A 364 -8.89 41.46 -18.42
C LYS A 364 -7.78 42.45 -18.77
N VAL A 365 -7.04 42.26 -19.88
CA VAL A 365 -6.61 43.36 -20.79
C VAL A 365 -6.47 42.84 -22.24
N LYS A 366 -6.88 43.70 -23.18
CA LYS A 366 -6.92 43.56 -24.65
C LYS A 366 -5.55 43.45 -25.35
N ARG A 367 -5.56 42.62 -26.40
CA ARG A 367 -4.83 42.58 -27.70
C ARG A 367 -3.94 43.80 -28.10
N SER A 368 -2.65 43.57 -28.44
CA SER A 368 -1.98 43.93 -29.74
C SER A 368 -0.42 43.92 -29.72
N THR A 369 0.19 43.09 -30.59
CA THR A 369 1.45 43.22 -31.41
C THR A 369 2.85 43.62 -30.82
N LYS A 370 3.84 42.73 -31.10
CA LYS A 370 5.34 42.85 -31.17
C LYS A 370 6.19 42.39 -29.94
N PRO A 371 7.48 42.00 -30.15
CA PRO A 371 8.07 40.65 -30.04
C PRO A 371 8.57 40.27 -28.61
N PRO A 372 8.93 39.00 -28.32
CA PRO A 372 9.12 38.56 -26.94
C PRO A 372 10.45 39.05 -26.37
N VAL A 373 10.35 39.77 -25.26
CA VAL A 373 11.44 40.05 -24.33
C VAL A 373 11.67 38.80 -23.49
N MET A 374 12.94 38.49 -23.26
CA MET A 374 13.44 37.44 -22.36
C MET A 374 12.68 37.45 -21.03
N GLU A 375 11.97 36.36 -20.72
CA GLU A 375 11.54 36.08 -19.35
C GLU A 375 12.72 35.42 -18.62
N GLU A 376 13.38 36.18 -17.75
CA GLU A 376 14.08 35.63 -16.61
C GLU A 376 13.05 34.88 -15.76
N LYS A 377 13.01 33.57 -15.91
CA LYS A 377 12.22 32.70 -15.04
C LYS A 377 12.89 32.70 -13.67
N LEU A 378 12.28 33.39 -12.72
CA LEU A 378 12.61 33.30 -11.29
C LEU A 378 12.78 31.81 -10.91
N PRO A 379 13.82 31.46 -10.14
CA PRO A 379 13.99 30.11 -9.64
C PRO A 379 12.86 29.83 -8.65
N GLN A 380 11.80 29.18 -9.13
CA GLN A 380 10.97 28.38 -8.24
C GLN A 380 11.90 27.31 -7.69
N GLU A 381 12.27 27.45 -6.41
CA GLU A 381 12.95 26.39 -5.65
C GLU A 381 12.29 25.06 -5.99
N SER A 382 13.07 24.17 -6.60
CA SER A 382 12.52 23.02 -7.28
C SER A 382 12.03 22.05 -6.21
N ALA A 383 10.78 21.59 -6.31
CA ALA A 383 10.26 20.54 -5.42
C ALA A 383 11.19 19.31 -5.34
N MET A 384 12.05 19.11 -6.35
CA MET A 384 13.10 18.09 -6.39
C MET A 384 14.32 18.44 -5.51
N GLU A 385 14.72 19.70 -5.38
CA GLU A 385 15.75 20.17 -4.45
C GLU A 385 15.29 20.04 -3.00
N GLU A 386 14.01 20.33 -2.73
CA GLU A 386 13.39 20.03 -1.44
C GLU A 386 13.38 18.52 -1.16
N LEU A 387 12.99 17.71 -2.16
CA LEU A 387 13.00 16.25 -2.03
C LEU A 387 14.41 15.70 -1.76
N LYS A 388 15.44 16.25 -2.42
CA LYS A 388 16.85 15.94 -2.21
C LYS A 388 17.29 16.30 -0.79
N GLY A 389 16.94 17.50 -0.31
CA GLY A 389 17.21 17.92 1.07
C GLY A 389 16.51 17.03 2.11
N ILE A 390 15.27 16.61 1.86
CA ILE A 390 14.55 15.67 2.71
C ILE A 390 15.21 14.29 2.67
N LEU A 391 15.65 13.79 1.51
CA LEU A 391 16.34 12.50 1.40
C LEU A 391 17.70 12.51 2.12
N GLU A 392 18.45 13.60 2.04
CA GLU A 392 19.72 13.75 2.76
C GLU A 392 19.52 13.78 4.28
N THR A 393 18.49 14.48 4.77
CA THR A 393 18.18 14.53 6.21
C THR A 393 17.64 13.21 6.75
N VAL A 394 16.81 12.50 5.98
CA VAL A 394 16.30 11.16 6.35
C VAL A 394 17.39 10.09 6.30
N LYS A 395 18.35 10.19 5.38
CA LYS A 395 19.50 9.26 5.29
C LYS A 395 20.55 9.49 6.37
N LYS A 396 20.63 10.71 6.93
CA LYS A 396 21.63 11.13 7.93
C LYS A 396 21.10 11.17 9.36
N SER A 397 19.83 10.86 9.57
CA SER A 397 19.27 10.67 10.91
C SER A 397 19.75 9.33 11.47
N PRO A 398 20.64 9.29 12.49
CA PRO A 398 20.73 8.09 13.29
C PRO A 398 19.40 8.00 14.04
N SER A 399 18.78 6.82 13.97
CA SER A 399 17.71 6.39 14.87
C SER A 399 17.91 7.05 16.24
N ARG A 400 17.08 8.06 16.55
CA ARG A 400 17.15 8.78 17.82
C ARG A 400 16.75 7.75 18.87
N GLY A 401 17.77 7.13 19.46
CA GLY A 401 17.64 6.18 20.54
C GLY A 401 16.81 6.80 21.65
N SER A 402 15.86 6.03 22.12
CA SER A 402 15.28 6.11 23.45
C SER A 402 16.38 6.43 24.48
N GLN A 403 16.42 7.69 24.93
CA GLN A 403 17.12 8.02 26.17
C GLN A 403 16.20 7.67 27.33
N GLU A 404 16.49 6.52 27.92
CA GLU A 404 16.14 6.20 29.29
C GLU A 404 17.23 6.77 30.21
N SER A 405 16.90 7.77 31.04
CA SER A 405 17.50 7.95 32.37
C SER A 405 16.81 9.07 33.20
N ALA A 406 16.02 8.62 34.19
CA ALA A 406 16.04 8.99 35.62
C ALA A 406 15.71 10.44 36.11
N PRO A 407 15.23 10.60 37.38
CA PRO A 407 14.20 11.58 37.77
C PRO A 407 14.71 12.81 38.54
N SER A 408 13.96 13.91 38.50
CA SER A 408 13.97 15.05 39.47
C SER A 408 12.74 15.97 39.28
N PRO A 409 12.34 16.79 40.28
CA PRO A 409 10.95 16.88 40.78
C PRO A 409 10.16 18.13 40.29
N PRO A 410 8.91 18.39 40.76
CA PRO A 410 7.76 18.63 39.88
C PRO A 410 7.57 20.10 39.48
N GLY A 411 7.20 20.35 38.21
CA GLY A 411 6.75 21.68 37.80
C GLY A 411 6.60 21.88 36.30
N LYS A 412 5.40 21.56 35.79
CA LYS A 412 4.74 22.13 34.59
C LYS A 412 5.59 22.29 33.31
N SER A 413 5.45 21.35 32.37
CA SER A 413 5.71 21.60 30.94
C SER A 413 4.37 21.76 30.17
N PRO A 414 4.25 22.70 29.22
CA PRO A 414 2.96 23.08 28.62
C PRO A 414 2.53 22.24 27.41
N VAL A 415 3.32 21.24 27.00
CA VAL A 415 3.13 20.58 25.69
C VAL A 415 2.30 19.28 25.77
N SER A 416 2.16 18.67 26.95
CA SER A 416 1.21 17.56 27.17
C SER A 416 -0.23 18.05 27.39
N SER A 417 -0.39 19.32 27.80
CA SER A 417 -1.68 19.90 28.17
C SER A 417 -2.65 20.03 26.99
N GLU A 418 -2.17 20.47 25.82
CA GLU A 418 -3.05 20.65 24.65
C GLU A 418 -3.60 19.32 24.12
N LEU A 419 -2.75 18.29 24.02
CA LEU A 419 -3.19 16.98 23.54
C LEU A 419 -4.17 16.32 24.53
N GLU A 420 -3.93 16.45 25.84
CA GLU A 420 -4.87 16.00 26.86
C GLU A 420 -6.19 16.79 26.85
N VAL A 421 -6.15 18.10 26.60
CA VAL A 421 -7.36 18.93 26.46
C VAL A 421 -8.16 18.53 25.23
N ILE A 422 -7.49 18.25 24.11
CA ILE A 422 -8.13 17.76 22.88
C ILE A 422 -8.76 16.37 23.11
N LEU A 423 -8.04 15.46 23.77
CA LEU A 423 -8.55 14.11 24.07
C LEU A 423 -9.69 14.13 25.10
N ARG A 424 -9.66 15.01 26.10
CA ARG A 424 -10.77 15.21 27.05
C ARG A 424 -11.99 15.83 26.37
N ARG A 425 -11.80 16.78 25.45
CA ARG A 425 -12.89 17.38 24.66
C ARG A 425 -13.56 16.35 23.76
N ARG A 426 -12.77 15.47 23.14
CA ARG A 426 -13.26 14.37 22.30
C ARG A 426 -13.97 13.28 23.11
N ARG A 427 -13.48 12.98 24.31
CA ARG A 427 -14.11 12.04 25.26
C ARG A 427 -15.42 12.59 25.82
N LYS A 428 -15.50 13.90 26.07
CA LYS A 428 -16.74 14.58 26.52
C LYS A 428 -17.79 14.67 25.41
N GLN A 429 -17.38 14.80 24.15
CA GLN A 429 -18.29 14.73 22.99
C GLN A 429 -18.78 13.30 22.69
N ALA A 430 -18.05 12.26 23.10
CA ALA A 430 -18.45 10.87 22.91
C ALA A 430 -19.42 10.34 23.99
N CYS A 431 -19.57 11.03 25.14
CA CYS A 431 -20.47 10.61 26.22
C CYS A 431 -21.84 11.28 26.22
N ASP A 432 -22.10 12.28 25.37
CA ASP A 432 -23.41 12.98 25.25
C ASP A 432 -24.23 12.53 24.04
N SER A 433 -24.19 11.23 23.71
CA SER A 433 -25.12 10.63 22.75
C SER A 433 -25.50 9.22 23.21
N GLY A 434 -26.13 9.16 24.37
CA GLY A 434 -26.93 8.02 24.78
C GLY A 434 -28.38 8.22 24.36
N GLY A 435 -28.95 7.25 23.65
CA GLY A 435 -30.41 7.03 23.59
C GLY A 435 -30.94 6.55 22.25
N GLY A 436 -30.93 5.24 21.99
CA GLY A 436 -31.59 4.67 20.81
C GLY A 436 -31.43 3.16 20.68
N SER A 437 -32.23 2.43 21.45
CA SER A 437 -32.29 0.97 21.57
C SER A 437 -32.73 0.22 20.29
N LYS A 438 -32.10 -0.94 20.02
CA LYS A 438 -32.65 -2.26 19.60
C LYS A 438 -31.55 -3.06 18.86
N THR A 439 -30.89 -4.07 19.46
CA THR A 439 -31.34 -5.42 19.83
C THR A 439 -31.18 -6.44 18.68
N ILE A 440 -30.36 -7.48 18.98
CA ILE A 440 -30.25 -8.85 18.39
C ILE A 440 -29.36 -8.98 17.12
N CYS A 441 -28.13 -9.52 17.22
CA CYS A 441 -27.73 -10.96 17.31
C CYS A 441 -27.87 -11.67 15.93
N LEU A 442 -27.03 -12.58 15.43
CA LEU A 442 -25.87 -13.34 15.90
C LEU A 442 -25.30 -14.06 14.64
N PHE A 443 -24.02 -14.47 14.65
CA PHE A 443 -23.36 -15.53 13.82
C PHE A 443 -23.20 -15.27 12.31
N GLY A 444 -22.07 -15.55 11.64
CA GLY A 444 -20.84 -16.26 12.00
C GLY A 444 -20.47 -17.29 10.93
N PHE A 445 -19.29 -17.12 10.28
CA PHE A 445 -18.37 -18.18 9.76
C PHE A 445 -18.91 -19.07 8.59
N LEU A 446 -18.24 -19.46 7.48
CA LEU A 446 -16.84 -19.69 7.08
C LEU A 446 -16.71 -19.82 5.53
N HIS A 447 -15.50 -19.55 5.04
CA HIS A 447 -14.72 -20.23 3.96
C HIS A 447 -15.21 -20.33 2.49
N SER A 448 -14.35 -19.73 1.64
CA SER A 448 -13.95 -20.00 0.24
C SER A 448 -13.66 -21.50 -0.08
N PRO A 449 -13.32 -21.97 -1.32
CA PRO A 449 -12.82 -21.19 -2.48
C PRO A 449 -13.16 -21.68 -3.93
N LYS A 450 -12.62 -20.92 -4.90
CA LYS A 450 -12.10 -21.30 -6.24
C LYS A 450 -13.04 -21.42 -7.46
N MET A 451 -12.87 -20.41 -8.34
CA MET A 451 -12.32 -20.46 -9.72
C MET A 451 -12.99 -21.30 -10.81
N GLY A 452 -13.17 -20.64 -11.97
CA GLY A 452 -13.50 -21.19 -13.29
C GLY A 452 -14.38 -20.20 -14.05
N ILE A 453 -13.91 -19.00 -14.39
CA ILE A 453 -13.28 -18.65 -15.67
C ILE A 453 -13.83 -19.43 -16.87
N SER A 454 -14.45 -18.61 -17.74
CA SER A 454 -14.50 -18.73 -19.20
C SER A 454 -15.36 -19.83 -19.79
N ARG A 455 -16.02 -19.65 -20.92
CA ARG A 455 -16.32 -18.55 -21.86
C ARG A 455 -16.59 -19.38 -23.13
N VAL A 456 -17.32 -18.78 -24.07
CA VAL A 456 -17.01 -18.95 -25.51
C VAL A 456 -17.46 -20.33 -26.03
N SER A 457 -18.26 -20.42 -27.07
CA SER A 457 -18.31 -19.49 -28.19
C SER A 457 -19.22 -20.04 -29.25
N SER A 458 -19.44 -19.17 -30.23
CA SER A 458 -19.56 -19.54 -31.63
C SER A 458 -20.92 -20.17 -31.93
N GLU A 459 -21.50 -19.92 -33.08
CA GLU A 459 -20.88 -19.95 -34.39
C GLU A 459 -21.43 -18.78 -35.23
N GLU A 460 -20.62 -18.15 -36.09
CA GLU A 460 -20.24 -18.71 -37.41
C GLU A 460 -21.54 -18.88 -38.22
N GLU A 461 -21.73 -18.24 -39.34
CA GLU A 461 -20.98 -18.38 -40.59
C GLU A 461 -21.76 -17.47 -41.56
N GLN A 462 -21.11 -16.60 -42.32
CA GLN A 462 -20.54 -16.94 -43.63
C GLN A 462 -21.50 -16.62 -44.78
N GLU A 463 -20.86 -16.20 -45.87
CA GLU A 463 -21.34 -16.32 -47.24
C GLU A 463 -22.51 -15.42 -47.67
N ASP A 464 -22.58 -14.91 -48.89
CA ASP A 464 -21.67 -15.02 -50.01
C ASP A 464 -22.04 -13.92 -51.03
N HIS A 465 -21.02 -13.38 -51.68
CA HIS A 465 -21.02 -12.96 -53.08
C HIS A 465 -22.05 -11.94 -53.66
N PRO A 466 -21.74 -11.36 -54.84
CA PRO A 466 -22.19 -10.05 -55.33
C PRO A 466 -23.40 -10.28 -56.30
N PRO A 467 -23.80 -9.47 -57.31
CA PRO A 467 -23.18 -8.27 -57.91
C PRO A 467 -24.15 -7.12 -58.30
N GLN A 468 -23.53 -6.02 -58.74
CA GLN A 468 -23.81 -5.14 -59.90
C GLN A 468 -23.62 -3.66 -59.60
#